data_AF-A0A350IUF9-F1
#
_entry.id   AF-A0A350IUF9-F1
#
_cell.length_a   1.000
_cell.length_b   1.000
_cell.length_c   1.000
_cell.angle_alpha   90.00
_cell.angle_beta   90.00
_cell.angle_gamma   90.00
#
_symmetry.space_group_name_H-M   'P 1'
#
loop_
_entity.id
_entity.type
_entity.pdbx_description
1 polymer ?
#
loop_
_entity_poly.entity_id
_entity_poly.type
_entity_poly.pdbx_seq_one_letter_code
_entity_poly.pdbx_strand_id
1 'polypeptide(L)'
;MRGDDSAAPAGTGTGSDDIDSLSYERALAELDQIIERLERGAVALDEAIAAYERGARLAQHCGGLLDRTEQKISQLVVGAGGRVAEKPLEPGRETADLPVAPPGAPLVPVPGHLRELDIDPDEIPF
;
A
#
# COMPACT_ATOMS: atom_id res chain seq x y z
N MET A 1 -5.99 -56.09 -8.63
CA MET A 1 -5.67 -55.75 -7.22
C MET A 1 -4.22 -55.31 -7.16
N ARG A 2 -3.95 -54.21 -6.43
CA ARG A 2 -2.80 -53.26 -6.48
C ARG A 2 -3.02 -52.20 -7.57
N GLY A 3 -3.41 -50.98 -7.25
CA GLY A 3 -3.22 -50.24 -6.01
C GLY A 3 -2.47 -48.97 -6.40
N ASP A 4 -3.21 -47.88 -6.30
CA ASP A 4 -2.84 -46.49 -6.34
C ASP A 4 -1.41 -46.23 -5.80
N ASP A 5 -0.66 -45.37 -6.47
CA ASP A 5 0.03 -44.30 -5.75
C ASP A 5 0.36 -43.14 -6.71
N SER A 6 -0.64 -42.26 -6.80
CA SER A 6 -0.54 -40.90 -7.30
C SER A 6 0.44 -40.13 -6.42
N ALA A 7 1.73 -40.13 -6.76
CA ALA A 7 2.67 -39.19 -6.18
C ALA A 7 2.55 -37.82 -6.87
N ALA A 8 1.54 -37.06 -6.47
CA ALA A 8 1.54 -35.61 -6.61
C ALA A 8 2.74 -35.06 -5.80
N PRO A 9 3.50 -34.08 -6.30
CA PRO A 9 4.50 -33.44 -5.46
C PRO A 9 3.77 -32.65 -4.37
N ALA A 10 4.07 -33.04 -3.15
CA ALA A 10 3.65 -32.41 -1.91
C ALA A 10 3.92 -30.90 -1.93
N GLY A 11 2.97 -30.14 -1.39
CA GLY A 11 3.07 -28.70 -1.23
C GLY A 11 4.29 -28.30 -0.41
N THR A 12 5.03 -27.32 -0.95
CA THR A 12 6.00 -26.55 -0.19
C THR A 12 5.37 -25.21 0.17
N GLY A 13 4.85 -25.13 1.38
CA GLY A 13 4.50 -23.85 1.99
C GLY A 13 5.76 -23.06 2.27
N THR A 14 6.05 -22.06 1.44
CA THR A 14 7.08 -21.03 1.70
C THR A 14 6.43 -19.66 1.80
N GLY A 15 5.42 -19.55 2.67
CA GLY A 15 4.50 -18.40 2.71
C GLY A 15 5.01 -17.17 3.48
N SER A 16 6.12 -17.26 4.23
CA SER A 16 6.55 -16.16 5.10
C SER A 16 8.06 -15.88 5.07
N ASP A 17 8.91 -16.90 5.20
CA ASP A 17 10.36 -16.69 5.33
C ASP A 17 11.02 -16.15 4.05
N ASP A 18 10.40 -16.37 2.87
CA ASP A 18 10.92 -15.83 1.61
C ASP A 18 10.78 -14.31 1.53
N ILE A 19 9.69 -13.74 2.06
CA ILE A 19 9.30 -12.34 1.84
C ILE A 19 10.33 -11.39 2.46
N ASP A 20 10.76 -11.67 3.70
CA ASP A 20 11.70 -10.83 4.45
C ASP A 20 13.07 -10.71 3.76
N SER A 21 13.41 -11.66 2.89
CA SER A 21 14.67 -11.69 2.13
C SER A 21 14.60 -10.94 0.80
N LEU A 22 13.40 -10.57 0.34
CA LEU A 22 13.22 -9.94 -0.98
C LEU A 22 13.76 -8.51 -1.01
N SER A 23 14.30 -8.12 -2.17
CA SER A 23 14.55 -6.70 -2.46
C SER A 23 13.23 -5.96 -2.68
N TYR A 24 13.26 -4.64 -2.58
CA TYR A 24 12.08 -3.79 -2.78
C TYR A 24 11.44 -4.04 -4.16
N GLU A 25 12.25 -4.08 -5.21
CA GLU A 25 11.78 -4.25 -6.59
C GLU A 25 11.14 -5.63 -6.81
N ARG A 26 11.69 -6.67 -6.15
CA ARG A 26 11.14 -8.03 -6.24
C ARG A 26 9.84 -8.17 -5.47
N ALA A 27 9.78 -7.62 -4.26
CA ALA A 27 8.57 -7.62 -3.45
C ALA A 27 7.44 -6.83 -4.14
N LEU A 28 7.75 -5.67 -4.74
CA LEU A 28 6.79 -4.87 -5.48
C LEU A 28 6.29 -5.60 -6.74
N ALA A 29 7.19 -6.18 -7.54
CA ALA A 29 6.80 -6.90 -8.74
C ALA A 29 5.90 -8.12 -8.43
N GLU A 30 6.13 -8.80 -7.31
CA GLU A 30 5.27 -9.89 -6.88
C GLU A 30 3.91 -9.40 -6.37
N LEU A 31 3.88 -8.27 -5.65
CA LEU A 31 2.64 -7.64 -5.21
C LEU A 31 1.76 -7.22 -6.40
N ASP A 32 2.35 -6.63 -7.44
CA ASP A 32 1.63 -6.25 -8.66
C ASP A 32 0.98 -7.47 -9.34
N GLN A 33 1.72 -8.59 -9.45
CA GLN A 33 1.17 -9.83 -10.00
C GLN A 33 -0.01 -10.39 -9.18
N ILE A 34 0.05 -10.24 -7.86
CA ILE A 34 -1.05 -10.64 -6.97
C ILE A 34 -2.28 -9.76 -7.21
N ILE A 35 -2.09 -8.43 -7.32
CA ILE A 35 -3.17 -7.48 -7.62
C ILE A 35 -3.81 -7.81 -8.96
N GLU A 36 -3.02 -7.95 -10.03
CA GLU A 36 -3.50 -8.33 -11.36
C GLU A 36 -4.29 -9.66 -11.35
N ARG A 37 -3.86 -10.62 -10.52
CA ARG A 37 -4.59 -11.89 -10.37
C ARG A 37 -5.94 -11.69 -9.68
N LEU A 38 -5.99 -10.90 -8.62
CA LEU A 38 -7.22 -10.62 -7.89
C LEU A 38 -8.22 -9.81 -8.73
N GLU A 39 -7.74 -8.81 -9.47
CA GLU A 39 -8.55 -7.95 -10.33
C GLU A 39 -9.22 -8.70 -11.49
N ARG A 40 -8.60 -9.79 -11.98
CA ARG A 40 -9.20 -10.65 -13.01
C ARG A 40 -10.45 -11.39 -12.52
N GLY A 41 -10.69 -11.48 -11.22
CA GLY A 41 -11.96 -11.97 -10.65
C GLY A 41 -12.28 -13.46 -10.86
N ALA A 42 -11.36 -14.24 -11.44
CA ALA A 42 -11.54 -15.66 -11.74
C ALA A 42 -10.70 -16.57 -10.83
N VAL A 43 -10.63 -16.23 -9.55
CA VAL A 43 -9.81 -16.95 -8.54
C VAL A 43 -10.75 -17.63 -7.54
N ALA A 44 -10.44 -18.86 -7.13
CA ALA A 44 -11.21 -19.54 -6.09
C ALA A 44 -11.13 -18.74 -4.76
N LEU A 45 -12.14 -18.84 -3.90
CA LEU A 45 -12.20 -18.08 -2.65
C LEU A 45 -10.96 -18.29 -1.77
N ASP A 46 -10.54 -19.54 -1.58
CA ASP A 46 -9.37 -19.88 -0.75
C ASP A 46 -8.07 -19.32 -1.35
N GLU A 47 -7.95 -19.35 -2.67
CA GLU A 47 -6.81 -18.77 -3.39
C GLU A 47 -6.82 -17.24 -3.31
N ALA A 48 -7.99 -16.60 -3.34
CA ALA A 48 -8.13 -15.16 -3.18
C ALA A 48 -7.71 -14.70 -1.77
N ILE A 49 -8.09 -15.46 -0.74
CA ILE A 49 -7.67 -15.22 0.65
C ILE A 49 -6.14 -15.36 0.77
N ALA A 50 -5.56 -16.45 0.25
CA ALA A 50 -4.12 -16.65 0.28
C ALA A 50 -3.35 -15.56 -0.49
N ALA A 51 -3.88 -15.13 -1.64
CA ALA A 51 -3.33 -14.04 -2.43
C ALA A 51 -3.34 -12.72 -1.64
N TYR A 52 -4.46 -12.41 -0.99
CA TYR A 52 -4.60 -11.22 -0.16
C TYR A 52 -3.62 -11.22 1.02
N GLU A 53 -3.54 -12.31 1.78
CA GLU A 53 -2.62 -12.41 2.92
C GLU A 53 -1.16 -12.23 2.52
N ARG A 54 -0.76 -12.84 1.39
CA ARG A 54 0.59 -12.69 0.85
C ARG A 54 0.84 -11.25 0.37
N GLY A 55 -0.11 -10.65 -0.34
CA GLY A 55 -0.05 -9.26 -0.77
C GLY A 55 0.11 -8.29 0.40
N ALA A 56 -0.63 -8.51 1.49
CA ALA A 56 -0.52 -7.70 2.70
C ALA A 56 0.89 -7.77 3.33
N ARG A 57 1.50 -8.96 3.40
CA ARG A 57 2.88 -9.13 3.89
C ARG A 57 3.91 -8.46 2.99
N LEU A 58 3.76 -8.59 1.67
CA LEU A 58 4.64 -7.92 0.70
C LEU A 58 4.57 -6.39 0.85
N ALA A 59 3.36 -5.83 1.01
CA ALA A 59 3.17 -4.40 1.25
C ALA A 59 3.83 -3.94 2.55
N GLN A 60 3.70 -4.70 3.63
CA GLN A 60 4.38 -4.43 4.91
C GLN A 60 5.91 -4.45 4.78
N HIS A 61 6.45 -5.44 4.06
CA HIS A 61 7.89 -5.55 3.82
C HIS A 61 8.43 -4.37 3.00
N CYS A 62 7.73 -3.98 1.93
CA CYS A 62 8.06 -2.80 1.13
C CYS A 62 8.10 -1.52 2.00
N GLY A 63 7.08 -1.30 2.84
CA GLY A 63 7.07 -0.18 3.79
C GLY A 63 8.27 -0.21 4.73
N GLY A 64 8.55 -1.36 5.34
CA GLY A 64 9.70 -1.51 6.24
C GLY A 64 11.06 -1.28 5.57
N LEU A 65 11.21 -1.61 4.28
CA LEU A 65 12.42 -1.30 3.51
C LEU A 65 12.60 0.21 3.29
N LEU A 66 11.52 0.92 2.99
CA LEU A 66 11.53 2.38 2.83
C LEU A 66 11.86 3.07 4.16
N ASP A 67 11.19 2.69 5.25
CA ASP A 67 11.43 3.24 6.59
C ASP A 67 12.90 3.10 7.02
N ARG A 68 13.48 1.91 6.82
CA ARG A 68 14.90 1.66 7.11
C ARG A 68 15.82 2.54 6.27
N THR A 69 15.45 2.81 5.02
CA THR A 69 16.24 3.64 4.12
C THR A 69 16.16 5.11 4.53
N GLU A 70 14.97 5.60 4.88
CA GLU A 70 14.75 6.94 5.38
C GLU A 70 15.55 7.20 6.67
N GLN A 71 15.50 6.27 7.64
CA GLN A 71 16.27 6.36 8.87
C GLN A 71 17.78 6.47 8.62
N LYS A 72 18.31 5.70 7.66
CA LYS A 72 19.73 5.78 7.27
C LYS A 72 20.07 7.14 6.67
N ILE A 73 19.24 7.66 5.78
CA ILE A 73 19.45 8.99 5.17
C ILE A 73 19.43 10.08 6.23
N SER A 74 18.46 10.04 7.15
CA SER A 74 18.34 11.00 8.26
C SER A 74 19.62 11.05 9.12
N GLN A 75 20.18 9.88 9.47
CA GLN A 75 21.43 9.80 10.23
C GLN A 75 22.63 10.40 9.48
N LEU A 76 22.71 10.21 8.15
CA LEU A 76 23.78 10.79 7.33
C LEU A 76 23.69 12.31 7.25
N VAL A 77 22.48 12.87 7.12
CA VAL A 77 22.25 14.33 7.08
C VAL A 77 22.64 14.98 8.42
N VAL A 78 22.34 14.34 9.55
CA VAL A 78 22.74 14.82 10.88
C VAL A 78 24.27 14.77 11.07
N GLY A 79 24.93 13.73 10.56
CA GLY A 79 26.38 13.53 10.72
C GLY A 79 27.29 14.38 9.83
N ALA A 80 26.83 14.80 8.65
CA ALA A 80 27.68 15.44 7.64
C ALA A 80 27.84 16.97 7.79
N GLY A 81 27.12 17.63 8.70
CA GLY A 81 27.08 19.10 8.66
C GLY A 81 26.77 19.89 9.92
N GLY A 82 26.40 19.29 11.06
CA GLY A 82 26.25 20.02 12.35
C GLY A 82 25.37 21.29 12.32
N ARG A 83 24.60 21.50 11.24
CA ARG A 83 23.62 22.57 11.05
C ARG A 83 22.52 21.97 10.20
N VAL A 84 21.54 21.37 10.87
CA VAL A 84 20.23 21.23 10.26
C VAL A 84 19.67 22.65 10.25
N ALA A 85 19.77 23.33 9.10
CA ALA A 85 18.93 24.49 8.88
C ALA A 85 17.53 23.95 8.62
N GLU A 86 16.78 23.72 9.70
CA GLU A 86 15.33 23.69 9.61
C GLU A 86 14.94 25.05 9.05
N LYS A 87 14.49 25.06 7.80
CA LYS A 87 13.84 26.25 7.27
C LYS A 87 12.61 26.46 8.16
N PRO A 88 12.43 27.64 8.80
CA PRO A 88 11.23 27.90 9.58
C PRO A 88 10.02 27.50 8.76
N LEU A 89 9.16 26.65 9.33
CA LEU A 89 7.89 26.29 8.73
C LEU A 89 7.09 27.60 8.64
N GLU A 90 7.03 28.16 7.44
CA GLU A 90 6.15 29.29 7.14
C GLU A 90 4.72 28.87 7.53
N PRO A 91 4.05 29.56 8.46
CA PRO A 91 2.66 29.26 8.74
C PRO A 91 1.84 29.80 7.58
N GLY A 92 1.47 28.95 6.62
CA GLY A 92 0.59 29.39 5.55
C GLY A 92 0.40 28.43 4.40
N ARG A 93 -0.44 27.41 4.59
CA ARG A 93 -1.77 27.31 3.95
C ARG A 93 -2.32 25.90 4.17
N GLU A 94 -3.57 25.87 4.58
CA GLU A 94 -4.46 24.72 4.51
C GLU A 94 -4.47 24.14 3.08
N THR A 95 -3.61 23.16 2.82
CA THR A 95 -3.96 22.06 1.94
C THR A 95 -4.28 20.93 2.88
N ALA A 96 -5.57 20.65 3.01
CA ALA A 96 -6.12 19.57 3.80
C ALA A 96 -5.17 18.37 3.80
N ASP A 97 -4.64 18.10 4.98
CA ASP A 97 -4.12 16.80 5.39
C ASP A 97 -5.23 15.79 5.11
N LEU A 98 -5.23 15.20 3.91
CA LEU A 98 -5.98 13.99 3.69
C LEU A 98 -5.16 12.89 4.37
N PRO A 99 -5.68 12.28 5.45
CA PRO A 99 -4.94 11.22 6.11
C PRO A 99 -4.68 10.10 5.10
N VAL A 100 -3.42 9.70 4.95
CA VAL A 100 -3.09 8.43 4.30
C VAL A 100 -3.74 7.34 5.14
N ALA A 101 -4.78 6.70 4.58
CA ALA A 101 -5.55 5.69 5.29
C ALA A 101 -4.64 4.50 5.65
N PRO A 102 -4.72 3.96 6.88
CA PRO A 102 -3.99 2.75 7.23
C PRO A 102 -4.48 1.57 6.36
N PRO A 103 -3.60 0.61 6.01
CA PRO A 103 -4.01 -0.57 5.25
C PRO A 103 -5.11 -1.32 5.99
N GLY A 104 -6.26 -1.55 5.33
CA GLY A 104 -7.41 -2.26 5.89
C GLY A 104 -8.55 -1.37 6.44
N ALA A 105 -8.45 -0.04 6.34
CA ALA A 105 -9.59 0.83 6.65
C ALA A 105 -10.75 0.58 5.65
N PRO A 106 -12.01 0.50 6.11
CA PRO A 106 -13.14 0.38 5.21
C PRO A 106 -13.23 1.63 4.33
N LEU A 107 -13.32 1.45 3.01
CA LEU A 107 -13.60 2.52 2.06
C LEU A 107 -14.99 3.08 2.36
N VAL A 108 -15.06 4.09 3.21
CA VAL A 108 -16.28 4.89 3.33
C VAL A 108 -16.49 5.63 2.02
N PRO A 109 -17.70 5.60 1.43
CA PRO A 109 -17.96 6.31 0.20
C PRO A 109 -17.78 7.82 0.45
N VAL A 110 -16.88 8.44 -0.31
CA VAL A 110 -16.73 9.90 -0.32
C VAL A 110 -18.07 10.49 -0.77
N PRO A 111 -18.78 11.27 0.05
CA PRO A 111 -20.00 11.92 -0.39
C PRO A 111 -19.64 12.85 -1.56
N GLY A 112 -20.30 12.62 -2.69
CA GLY A 112 -20.00 13.28 -3.95
C GLY A 112 -19.98 14.80 -3.80
N HIS A 113 -18.91 15.41 -4.29
CA HIS A 113 -18.91 16.82 -4.62
C HIS A 113 -19.93 17.09 -5.73
N LEU A 114 -21.14 17.47 -5.34
CA LEU A 114 -22.00 18.31 -6.17
C LEU A 114 -21.79 19.75 -5.69
N ARG A 115 -20.93 20.48 -6.41
CA ARG A 115 -20.98 21.93 -6.42
C ARG A 115 -22.26 22.33 -7.15
N GLU A 116 -23.33 22.54 -6.42
CA GLU A 116 -24.41 23.44 -6.83
C GLU A 116 -24.44 24.53 -5.76
N LEU A 117 -23.86 25.68 -6.07
CA LEU A 117 -24.16 26.88 -5.29
C LEU A 117 -25.62 27.20 -5.61
N ASP A 118 -26.49 27.21 -4.61
CA ASP A 118 -27.85 27.74 -4.71
C ASP A 118 -27.76 29.25 -5.03
N ILE A 119 -27.45 29.59 -6.28
CA ILE A 119 -27.56 30.95 -6.81
C ILE A 119 -29.06 31.20 -6.99
N ASP A 120 -29.66 31.95 -6.07
CA ASP A 120 -31.06 32.35 -6.15
C ASP A 120 -31.24 33.27 -7.37
N PRO A 121 -32.14 32.95 -8.33
CA PRO A 121 -32.32 33.74 -9.55
C PRO A 121 -32.78 35.18 -9.29
N ASP A 122 -33.25 35.50 -8.08
CA ASP A 122 -33.64 36.85 -7.66
C ASP A 122 -32.46 37.71 -7.14
N GLU A 123 -31.27 37.13 -6.90
CA GLU A 123 -30.08 37.84 -6.42
C GLU A 123 -29.11 38.29 -7.53
N ILE A 124 -29.44 38.07 -8.81
CA ILE A 124 -28.63 38.54 -9.95
C ILE A 124 -29.01 40.00 -10.28
N PRO A 125 -28.19 41.02 -9.94
CA PRO A 125 -28.45 42.39 -10.34
C PRO A 125 -28.28 42.54 -11.87
N PHE A 126 -29.17 43.32 -12.50
CA PHE A 126 -29.16 43.64 -13.94
C PHE A 126 -27.88 44.32 -14.42
#